data_AF-A0A8D8QA88-F1
#
_entry.id   AF-A0A8D8QA88-F1
#
_cell.length_a   1.000
_cell.length_b   1.000
_cell.length_c   1.000
_cell.angle_alpha   90.00
_cell.angle_beta   90.00
_cell.angle_gamma   90.00
#
_symmetry.space_group_name_H-M   'P 1'
#
loop_
_entity.id
_entity.type
_entity.pdbx_description
1 polymer ?
#
loop_
_entity_poly.entity_id
_entity_poly.type
_entity_poly.pdbx_seq_one_letter_code
_entity_poly.pdbx_strand_id
1 'polypeptide(L)'
;MKTVAAGAGQLLRDQKHSTHLTPEMNVTEHEVFLRAVRSITLAQLVSEDVPVFSGLLRELLSGMVKDIKDFPKETFDRVASSMRLISVLSFTGASHPRFTSTLNEVLVEDKLDTVPAVRDKQRDKIYQLYESTKVGHCTMVVGPTSGGKSTIIATLVKTGIAMGVQTQVYPLNPKSLPIKELYGVLDPITQFWTEGVLSYIFRQMNIPGSYETTDSQRPSGDTIPGTEPLCQDNRSSLFSTLSETRQLRNYIVLDGDLDEVWLENMNSVLDESKTLCLPNGGRTELVHHCRILFEIPHLHHCSPSTISRCGIVYVDPSTLGIEPYWSRWLSLNVKPENGEERLEFKNRLNGLFVKYVSSCLSLFTHRRIPLQTVIPMTPLNMIVQLCTILKYNLDGYYGLFSFVPRLFNYAQYSSTI
;
A
#
# COMPACT_ATOMS: atom_id res chain seq x y z
N MET A 1 13.40 19.31 0.34
CA MET A 1 14.51 19.58 -0.61
C MET A 1 15.50 18.43 -0.70
N LYS A 2 16.20 18.03 0.39
CA LYS A 2 17.14 16.89 0.38
C LYS A 2 16.53 15.60 -0.20
N THR A 3 15.32 15.24 0.23
CA THR A 3 14.58 14.07 -0.27
C THR A 3 14.32 14.13 -1.78
N VAL A 4 14.03 15.32 -2.31
CA VAL A 4 13.81 15.53 -3.75
C VAL A 4 15.11 15.38 -4.53
N ALA A 5 16.21 15.94 -4.02
CA ALA A 5 17.53 15.77 -4.63
C ALA A 5 17.99 14.30 -4.59
N ALA A 6 17.75 13.60 -3.49
CA ALA A 6 18.03 12.17 -3.37
C ALA A 6 17.21 11.34 -4.36
N GLY A 7 15.91 11.65 -4.51
CA GLY A 7 15.04 11.01 -5.50
C GLY A 7 15.48 11.29 -6.94
N ALA A 8 15.83 12.53 -7.27
CA ALA A 8 16.39 12.89 -8.57
C ALA A 8 17.69 12.14 -8.86
N GLY A 9 18.60 12.07 -7.88
CA GLY A 9 19.84 11.31 -7.98
C GLY A 9 19.62 9.81 -8.20
N GLN A 10 18.60 9.23 -7.56
CA GLN A 10 18.23 7.83 -7.79
C GLN A 10 17.69 7.59 -9.20
N LEU A 11 16.82 8.47 -9.69
CA LEU A 11 16.29 8.38 -11.06
C LEU A 11 17.41 8.50 -12.11
N LEU A 12 18.39 9.39 -11.88
CA LEU A 12 19.58 9.51 -12.73
C LEU A 12 20.44 8.24 -12.74
N ARG A 13 20.60 7.57 -11.58
CA ARG A 13 21.33 6.29 -11.48
C ARG A 13 20.58 5.17 -12.20
N ASP A 14 19.27 5.07 -12.00
CA ASP A 14 18.42 4.06 -12.65
C ASP A 14 18.49 4.20 -14.18
N GLN A 15 18.52 5.43 -14.71
CA GLN A 15 18.69 5.70 -16.14
C GLN A 15 20.04 5.25 -16.69
N LYS A 16 21.14 5.49 -15.95
CA LYS A 16 22.50 5.08 -16.36
C LYS A 16 22.68 3.56 -16.41
N HIS A 17 21.96 2.81 -15.57
CA HIS A 17 22.02 1.34 -15.57
C HIS A 17 21.17 0.68 -16.67
N SER A 18 20.19 1.38 -17.24
CA SER A 18 19.44 0.93 -18.42
C SER A 18 20.23 1.17 -19.71
N THR A 19 21.17 0.27 -20.01
CA THR A 19 22.12 0.30 -21.16
C THR A 19 21.51 0.15 -22.57
N HIS A 20 20.20 0.36 -22.75
CA HIS A 20 19.49 0.14 -24.02
C HIS A 20 18.74 1.36 -24.57
N LEU A 21 19.00 2.57 -24.04
CA LEU A 21 18.35 3.78 -24.56
C LEU A 21 19.06 4.29 -25.81
N THR A 22 18.29 4.49 -26.89
CA THR A 22 18.77 5.13 -28.12
C THR A 22 19.23 6.57 -27.84
N PRO A 23 20.15 7.14 -28.65
CA PRO A 23 20.72 8.49 -28.43
C PRO A 23 19.68 9.63 -28.39
N GLU A 24 18.46 9.38 -28.87
CA GLU A 24 17.33 10.33 -28.90
C GLU A 24 16.54 10.39 -27.58
N MET A 25 16.82 9.53 -26.60
CA MET A 25 16.15 9.48 -25.29
C MET A 25 17.01 10.01 -24.12
N ASN A 26 18.01 10.85 -24.38
CA ASN A 26 18.78 11.53 -23.32
C ASN A 26 17.90 12.59 -22.64
N VAL A 27 17.15 12.16 -21.62
CA VAL A 27 16.43 13.02 -20.68
C VAL A 27 17.44 13.94 -20.00
N THR A 28 17.23 15.26 -20.05
CA THR A 28 18.13 16.22 -19.42
C THR A 28 18.09 16.09 -17.89
N GLU A 29 19.17 16.42 -17.18
CA GLU A 29 19.18 16.42 -15.70
C GLU A 29 18.07 17.29 -15.11
N HIS A 30 17.69 18.36 -15.82
CA HIS A 30 16.63 19.27 -15.43
C HIS A 30 15.26 18.59 -15.51
N GLU A 31 15.02 17.79 -16.54
CA GLU A 31 13.78 17.01 -16.67
C GLU A 31 13.68 15.91 -15.59
N VAL A 32 14.79 15.27 -15.25
CA VAL A 32 14.82 14.28 -14.15
C VAL A 32 14.55 14.96 -12.80
N PHE A 33 15.13 16.13 -12.56
CA PHE A 33 14.88 16.90 -11.36
C PHE A 33 13.41 17.34 -11.26
N LEU A 34 12.84 17.90 -12.33
CA LEU A 34 11.42 18.29 -12.36
C LEU A 34 10.48 17.10 -12.19
N ARG A 35 10.83 15.93 -12.75
CA ARG A 35 10.11 14.68 -12.51
C ARG A 35 10.15 14.27 -11.04
N ALA A 36 11.29 14.40 -10.38
CA ALA A 36 11.45 14.10 -8.95
C ALA A 36 10.64 15.08 -8.08
N VAL A 37 10.71 16.39 -8.38
CA VAL A 37 9.91 17.41 -7.70
C VAL A 37 8.43 17.07 -7.81
N ARG A 38 7.95 16.77 -9.01
CA ARG A 38 6.55 16.44 -9.27
C ARG A 38 6.12 15.16 -8.54
N SER A 39 6.81 14.04 -8.73
CA SER A 39 6.43 12.74 -8.17
C SER A 39 6.38 12.74 -6.64
N ILE A 40 7.42 13.28 -6.01
CA ILE A 40 7.52 13.34 -4.54
C ILE A 40 6.48 14.30 -3.98
N THR A 41 6.29 15.47 -4.59
CA THR A 41 5.34 16.46 -4.07
C THR A 41 3.89 16.02 -4.29
N LEU A 42 3.53 15.46 -5.45
CA LEU A 42 2.17 14.97 -5.71
C LEU A 42 1.71 13.88 -4.74
N ALA A 43 2.64 13.06 -4.24
CA ALA A 43 2.33 12.07 -3.21
C ALA A 43 1.98 12.71 -1.86
N GLN A 44 2.55 13.88 -1.56
CA GLN A 44 2.38 14.60 -0.31
C GLN A 44 1.20 15.57 -0.28
N LEU A 45 0.47 15.71 -1.40
CA LEU A 45 -0.67 16.62 -1.49
C LEU A 45 -2.01 15.91 -1.34
N VAL A 46 -2.96 16.60 -0.73
CA VAL A 46 -4.38 16.23 -0.74
C VAL A 46 -4.95 16.52 -2.13
N SER A 47 -5.98 15.76 -2.55
CA SER A 47 -6.59 15.90 -3.87
C SER A 47 -7.03 17.32 -4.25
N GLU A 48 -7.41 18.16 -3.28
CA GLU A 48 -7.81 19.56 -3.47
C GLU A 48 -6.66 20.49 -3.87
N ASP A 49 -5.44 20.20 -3.43
CA ASP A 49 -4.24 21.01 -3.69
C ASP A 49 -3.53 20.62 -4.99
N VAL A 50 -3.82 19.45 -5.54
CA VAL A 50 -3.18 18.93 -6.77
C VAL A 50 -3.37 19.88 -7.97
N PRO A 51 -4.57 20.44 -8.24
CA PRO A 51 -4.75 21.41 -9.32
C PRO A 51 -3.97 22.71 -9.09
N VAL A 52 -3.92 23.20 -7.84
CA VAL A 52 -3.19 24.41 -7.47
C VAL A 52 -1.70 24.24 -7.70
N PHE A 53 -1.13 23.13 -7.20
CA PHE A 53 0.27 22.78 -7.43
C PHE A 53 0.60 22.65 -8.92
N SER A 54 -0.29 22.01 -9.69
CA SER A 54 -0.11 21.87 -11.14
C SER A 54 -0.14 23.22 -11.86
N GLY A 55 -0.98 24.16 -11.41
CA GLY A 55 -1.01 25.53 -11.91
C GLY A 55 0.29 26.28 -11.61
N LEU A 56 0.73 26.27 -10.35
CA LEU A 56 1.97 26.90 -9.91
C LEU A 56 3.19 26.35 -10.64
N LEU A 57 3.27 25.02 -10.79
CA LEU A 57 4.38 24.38 -11.50
C LEU A 57 4.42 24.82 -12.97
N ARG A 58 3.26 24.92 -13.65
CA ARG A 58 3.19 25.43 -15.03
C ARG A 58 3.63 26.89 -15.13
N GLU A 59 3.20 27.72 -14.19
CA GLU A 59 3.57 29.14 -14.15
C GLU A 59 5.08 29.32 -13.95
N LEU A 60 5.66 28.64 -12.95
CA LEU A 60 7.09 28.67 -12.67
C LEU A 60 7.92 28.18 -13.86
N LEU A 61 7.51 27.07 -14.48
CA LEU A 61 8.19 26.54 -15.67
C LEU A 61 8.08 27.49 -16.86
N SER A 62 6.93 28.16 -17.04
CA SER A 62 6.76 29.17 -18.08
C SER A 62 7.62 30.43 -17.84
N GLY A 63 7.85 30.78 -16.57
CA GLY A 63 8.70 31.91 -16.16
C GLY A 63 10.18 31.64 -16.40
N MET A 64 10.68 30.47 -15.99
CA MET A 64 12.07 30.05 -16.23
C MET A 64 12.45 30.07 -17.72
N VAL A 65 11.51 29.75 -18.61
CA VAL A 65 11.73 29.75 -20.06
C VAL A 65 11.82 31.17 -20.65
N LYS A 66 11.23 32.18 -20.01
CA LYS A 66 11.26 33.58 -20.48
C LYS A 66 12.57 34.30 -20.17
N ASP A 67 13.25 33.91 -19.09
CA ASP A 67 14.49 34.58 -18.64
C ASP A 67 15.76 34.07 -19.36
N ILE A 68 15.68 32.94 -20.06
CA ILE A 68 16.79 32.38 -20.85
C ILE A 68 16.75 32.99 -22.26
N LYS A 69 17.33 34.19 -22.40
CA LYS A 69 17.33 34.97 -23.66
C LYS A 69 18.11 34.35 -24.83
N ASP A 70 18.88 33.28 -24.61
CA ASP A 70 19.79 32.68 -25.62
C ASP A 70 19.40 31.26 -26.07
N PHE A 71 18.16 30.82 -25.85
CA PHE A 71 17.73 29.50 -26.31
C PHE A 71 17.27 29.55 -27.78
N PRO A 72 17.85 28.76 -28.71
CA PRO A 72 17.45 28.76 -30.12
C PRO A 72 15.96 28.43 -30.26
N LYS A 73 15.19 29.21 -31.03
CA LYS A 73 13.74 28.99 -31.22
C LYS A 73 13.37 27.58 -31.72
N GLU A 74 14.22 26.95 -32.52
CA GLU A 74 14.02 25.54 -32.93
C GLU A 74 14.21 24.56 -31.77
N THR A 75 15.10 24.87 -30.82
CA THR A 75 15.26 24.08 -29.60
C THR A 75 14.15 24.42 -28.61
N PHE A 76 13.58 25.62 -28.62
CA PHE A 76 12.35 25.98 -27.90
C PHE A 76 11.16 25.16 -28.41
N ASP A 77 10.95 25.06 -29.72
CA ASP A 77 9.88 24.21 -30.25
C ASP A 77 10.20 22.74 -30.00
N ARG A 78 11.45 22.29 -30.14
CA ARG A 78 11.80 20.91 -29.78
C ARG A 78 11.71 20.66 -28.28
N VAL A 79 11.99 21.61 -27.39
CA VAL A 79 11.91 21.42 -25.93
C VAL A 79 10.50 21.69 -25.41
N ALA A 80 9.66 22.48 -26.05
CA ALA A 80 8.23 22.61 -25.76
C ALA A 80 7.39 21.50 -26.42
N SER A 81 7.90 20.88 -27.50
CA SER A 81 7.33 19.68 -28.13
C SER A 81 7.89 18.38 -27.53
N SER A 82 9.14 18.37 -27.05
CA SER A 82 9.81 17.24 -26.36
C SER A 82 9.65 17.30 -24.84
N MET A 83 9.54 18.49 -24.22
CA MET A 83 8.65 18.66 -23.06
C MET A 83 7.25 18.48 -23.62
N ARG A 84 6.90 17.24 -23.88
CA ARG A 84 5.53 16.80 -23.72
C ARG A 84 5.16 17.24 -22.30
N LEU A 85 4.56 18.43 -22.17
CA LEU A 85 3.80 18.82 -20.99
C LEU A 85 2.84 17.67 -20.68
N ILE A 86 2.35 16.97 -21.71
CA ILE A 86 1.62 15.72 -21.59
C ILE A 86 2.45 14.56 -21.02
N SER A 87 3.76 14.35 -21.25
CA SER A 87 4.53 13.24 -20.62
C SER A 87 5.05 13.57 -19.21
N VAL A 88 5.34 14.84 -18.95
CA VAL A 88 5.59 15.36 -17.61
C VAL A 88 4.28 15.55 -16.83
N LEU A 89 3.11 15.35 -17.44
CA LEU A 89 1.80 15.29 -16.76
C LEU A 89 1.17 13.90 -16.80
N SER A 90 1.49 13.06 -17.79
CA SER A 90 0.93 11.73 -17.94
C SER A 90 1.69 10.75 -17.09
N PHE A 91 0.95 10.07 -16.23
CA PHE A 91 1.19 8.73 -15.73
C PHE A 91 2.63 8.41 -15.28
N THR A 92 2.86 8.42 -13.96
CA THR A 92 4.12 8.05 -13.30
C THR A 92 4.63 6.66 -13.71
N GLY A 93 3.76 5.76 -14.17
CA GLY A 93 4.14 4.41 -14.59
C GLY A 93 4.98 4.31 -15.88
N ALA A 94 5.21 5.41 -16.61
CA ALA A 94 6.21 5.41 -17.67
C ALA A 94 7.66 5.27 -17.14
N SER A 95 7.90 5.47 -15.84
CA SER A 95 9.22 5.28 -15.20
C SER A 95 9.67 3.82 -15.18
N HIS A 96 8.73 2.88 -15.06
CA HIS A 96 9.03 1.50 -14.67
C HIS A 96 8.13 0.50 -15.42
N PRO A 97 8.38 0.23 -16.71
CA PRO A 97 7.49 -0.59 -17.55
C PRO A 97 7.31 -2.02 -17.04
N ARG A 98 8.35 -2.61 -16.44
CA ARG A 98 8.28 -3.95 -15.82
C ARG A 98 7.40 -3.98 -14.58
N PHE A 99 7.46 -2.93 -13.76
CA PHE A 99 6.57 -2.81 -12.60
C PHE A 99 5.12 -2.59 -13.08
N THR A 100 4.92 -1.80 -14.14
CA THR A 100 3.59 -1.53 -14.70
C THR A 100 2.87 -2.73 -15.25
N SER A 101 3.56 -3.56 -16.01
CA SER A 101 3.00 -4.83 -16.51
C SER A 101 2.58 -5.72 -15.35
N THR A 102 3.51 -6.01 -14.44
CA THR A 102 3.26 -6.86 -13.27
C THR A 102 2.13 -6.31 -12.38
N LEU A 103 2.11 -4.99 -12.13
CA LEU A 103 1.06 -4.36 -11.33
C LEU A 103 -0.33 -4.54 -11.96
N ASN A 104 -0.44 -4.39 -13.28
CA ASN A 104 -1.70 -4.60 -13.97
C ASN A 104 -2.16 -6.07 -13.86
N GLU A 105 -1.23 -7.02 -13.96
CA GLU A 105 -1.52 -8.46 -13.77
C GLU A 105 -2.07 -8.74 -12.36
N VAL A 106 -1.40 -8.21 -11.32
CA VAL A 106 -1.85 -8.36 -9.92
C VAL A 106 -3.22 -7.70 -9.69
N LEU A 107 -3.47 -6.52 -10.28
CA LEU A 107 -4.76 -5.85 -10.15
C LEU A 107 -5.90 -6.65 -10.79
N VAL A 108 -5.64 -7.33 -11.91
CA VAL A 108 -6.60 -8.23 -12.57
C VAL A 108 -6.83 -9.49 -11.73
N GLU A 109 -5.77 -10.10 -11.20
CA GLU A 109 -5.85 -11.27 -10.34
C GLU A 109 -6.70 -11.02 -9.09
N ASP A 110 -6.47 -9.88 -8.42
CA ASP A 110 -7.23 -9.48 -7.23
C ASP A 110 -8.63 -8.94 -7.55
N LYS A 111 -9.01 -8.86 -8.83
CA LYS A 111 -10.28 -8.30 -9.34
C LYS A 111 -10.50 -6.85 -8.87
N LEU A 112 -9.42 -6.08 -8.82
CA LEU A 112 -9.41 -4.66 -8.47
C LEU A 112 -9.47 -3.74 -9.70
N ASP A 113 -9.34 -4.30 -10.91
CA ASP A 113 -9.33 -3.60 -12.19
C ASP A 113 -10.73 -3.31 -12.78
N THR A 114 -11.79 -3.75 -12.09
CA THR A 114 -13.18 -3.76 -12.56
C THR A 114 -13.74 -2.41 -13.03
N VAL A 115 -13.20 -1.28 -12.54
CA VAL A 115 -13.64 0.07 -12.91
C VAL A 115 -12.43 0.85 -13.47
N PRO A 116 -12.36 1.11 -14.79
CA PRO A 116 -11.18 1.71 -15.42
C PRO A 116 -10.75 3.06 -14.82
N ALA A 117 -11.70 3.95 -14.54
CA ALA A 117 -11.40 5.27 -13.98
C ALA A 117 -10.80 5.22 -12.57
N VAL A 118 -11.17 4.19 -11.80
CA VAL A 118 -10.65 4.00 -10.43
C VAL A 118 -9.34 3.21 -10.44
N ARG A 119 -9.22 2.25 -11.35
CA ARG A 119 -7.97 1.51 -11.62
C ARG A 119 -6.80 2.47 -11.83
N ASP A 120 -6.99 3.50 -12.65
CA ASP A 120 -5.92 4.46 -12.95
C ASP A 120 -5.48 5.24 -11.69
N LYS A 121 -6.43 5.69 -10.86
CA LYS A 121 -6.15 6.39 -9.60
C LYS A 121 -5.45 5.50 -8.57
N GLN A 122 -5.91 4.27 -8.39
CA GLN A 122 -5.27 3.29 -7.49
C GLN A 122 -3.84 3.00 -7.92
N ARG A 123 -3.67 2.76 -9.22
CA ARG A 123 -2.39 2.50 -9.84
C ARG A 123 -1.42 3.66 -9.62
N ASP A 124 -1.87 4.91 -9.81
CA ASP A 124 -1.07 6.11 -9.52
C ASP A 124 -0.63 6.18 -8.06
N LYS A 125 -1.50 5.85 -7.09
CA LYS A 125 -1.13 5.81 -5.68
C LYS A 125 -0.16 4.69 -5.34
N ILE A 126 -0.29 3.52 -5.97
CA ILE A 126 0.67 2.42 -5.81
C ILE A 126 2.05 2.83 -6.38
N TYR A 127 2.09 3.57 -7.48
CA TYR A 127 3.33 4.16 -7.99
C TYR A 127 3.96 5.15 -7.02
N GLN A 128 3.16 6.08 -6.51
CA GLN A 128 3.63 7.07 -5.54
C GLN A 128 4.23 6.38 -4.31
N LEU A 129 3.58 5.32 -3.82
CA LEU A 129 4.12 4.50 -2.74
C LEU A 129 5.41 3.79 -3.14
N TYR A 130 5.46 3.14 -4.31
CA TYR A 130 6.66 2.46 -4.81
C TYR A 130 7.86 3.42 -4.92
N GLU A 131 7.68 4.60 -5.53
CA GLU A 131 8.74 5.61 -5.64
C GLU A 131 9.16 6.13 -4.26
N SER A 132 8.21 6.39 -3.37
CA SER A 132 8.50 6.80 -1.99
C SER A 132 9.34 5.76 -1.24
N THR A 133 8.99 4.47 -1.36
CA THR A 133 9.76 3.36 -0.77
C THR A 133 11.11 3.11 -1.44
N LYS A 134 11.41 3.72 -2.60
CA LYS A 134 12.77 3.69 -3.17
C LYS A 134 13.65 4.78 -2.56
N VAL A 135 13.10 5.98 -2.41
CA VAL A 135 13.85 7.17 -1.95
C VAL A 135 14.26 7.06 -0.49
N GLY A 136 13.40 6.52 0.38
CA GLY A 136 13.67 6.40 1.82
C GLY A 136 13.24 5.07 2.41
N HIS A 137 13.77 4.72 3.58
CA HIS A 137 13.40 3.49 4.30
C HIS A 137 12.09 3.64 5.10
N CYS A 138 11.63 4.85 5.36
CA CYS A 138 10.35 5.14 5.99
C CYS A 138 9.36 5.80 5.02
N THR A 139 8.13 5.27 4.95
CA THR A 139 7.02 5.92 4.26
C THR A 139 5.74 5.86 5.08
N MET A 140 5.01 6.97 5.16
CA MET A 140 3.69 7.10 5.78
C MET A 140 2.60 7.13 4.71
N VAL A 141 1.64 6.22 4.80
CA VAL A 141 0.41 6.19 3.99
C VAL A 141 -0.71 6.78 4.83
N VAL A 142 -1.17 7.97 4.44
CA VAL A 142 -2.05 8.81 5.24
C VAL A 142 -3.39 8.95 4.56
N GLY A 143 -4.48 8.74 5.29
CA GLY A 143 -5.82 8.95 4.75
C GLY A 143 -6.89 8.26 5.57
N PRO A 144 -8.17 8.63 5.41
CA PRO A 144 -9.23 8.12 6.27
C PRO A 144 -9.35 6.59 6.22
N THR A 145 -9.92 6.02 7.28
CA THR A 145 -10.32 4.62 7.30
C THR A 145 -11.22 4.31 6.12
N SER A 146 -11.11 3.10 5.56
CA SER A 146 -11.79 2.72 4.31
C SER A 146 -11.30 3.43 3.03
N GLY A 147 -10.20 4.18 3.08
CA GLY A 147 -9.60 4.81 1.89
C GLY A 147 -8.84 3.85 0.96
N GLY A 148 -8.67 2.58 1.34
CA GLY A 148 -7.94 1.57 0.55
C GLY A 148 -6.43 1.54 0.80
N LYS A 149 -5.94 2.14 1.88
CA LYS A 149 -4.52 2.15 2.28
C LYS A 149 -3.92 0.74 2.36
N SER A 150 -4.55 -0.14 3.12
CA SER A 150 -4.11 -1.54 3.25
C SER A 150 -4.14 -2.28 1.90
N THR A 151 -5.11 -2.00 1.04
CA THR A 151 -5.16 -2.55 -0.33
C THR A 151 -3.98 -2.07 -1.17
N ILE A 152 -3.63 -0.79 -1.11
CA ILE A 152 -2.47 -0.22 -1.83
C ILE A 152 -1.17 -0.86 -1.35
N ILE A 153 -0.97 -0.99 -0.03
CA ILE A 153 0.22 -1.63 0.56
C ILE A 153 0.30 -3.11 0.16
N ALA A 154 -0.81 -3.86 0.30
CA ALA A 154 -0.86 -5.27 -0.06
C ALA A 154 -0.59 -5.49 -1.56
N THR A 155 -1.14 -4.64 -2.43
CA THR A 155 -0.93 -4.72 -3.88
C THR A 155 0.53 -4.43 -4.24
N LEU A 156 1.17 -3.46 -3.58
CA LEU A 156 2.60 -3.17 -3.74
C LEU A 156 3.47 -4.38 -3.38
N VAL A 157 3.20 -5.01 -2.24
CA VAL A 157 3.92 -6.21 -1.77
C VAL A 157 3.76 -7.36 -2.75
N LYS A 158 2.52 -7.66 -3.16
CA LYS A 158 2.22 -8.71 -4.16
C LYS A 158 2.93 -8.46 -5.49
N THR A 159 2.92 -7.21 -5.96
CA THR A 159 3.64 -6.81 -7.19
C THR A 159 5.14 -7.05 -7.03
N GLY A 160 5.73 -6.72 -5.87
CA GLY A 160 7.14 -7.02 -5.59
C GLY A 160 7.46 -8.52 -5.64
N ILE A 161 6.61 -9.35 -5.03
CA ILE A 161 6.75 -10.81 -5.04
C ILE A 161 6.67 -11.35 -6.47
N ALA A 162 5.67 -10.91 -7.25
CA ALA A 162 5.51 -11.29 -8.65
C ALA A 162 6.69 -10.86 -9.54
N MET A 163 7.39 -9.77 -9.19
CA MET A 163 8.62 -9.36 -9.84
C MET A 163 9.86 -10.20 -9.45
N GLY A 164 9.72 -11.16 -8.53
CA GLY A 164 10.80 -12.00 -8.01
C GLY A 164 11.54 -11.40 -6.81
N VAL A 165 11.00 -10.36 -6.17
CA VAL A 165 11.56 -9.80 -4.93
C VAL A 165 11.06 -10.62 -3.75
N GLN A 166 11.99 -11.25 -3.04
CA GLN A 166 11.65 -12.01 -1.86
C GLN A 166 11.26 -11.04 -0.75
N THR A 167 9.98 -11.09 -0.38
CA THR A 167 9.35 -10.07 0.47
C THR A 167 8.75 -10.68 1.72
N GLN A 168 9.01 -10.08 2.88
CA GLN A 168 8.35 -10.41 4.15
C GLN A 168 7.65 -9.19 4.72
N VAL A 169 6.50 -9.40 5.35
CA VAL A 169 5.68 -8.32 5.90
C VAL A 169 5.34 -8.64 7.35
N TYR A 170 5.68 -7.73 8.25
CA TYR A 170 5.39 -7.80 9.67
C TYR A 170 4.35 -6.72 10.02
N PRO A 171 3.05 -7.03 9.98
CA PRO A 171 2.01 -6.12 10.41
C PRO A 171 2.01 -6.02 11.95
N LEU A 172 1.97 -4.81 12.47
CA LEU A 172 1.98 -4.54 13.90
C LEU A 172 1.15 -3.29 14.20
N ASN A 173 0.24 -3.39 15.16
CA ASN A 173 -0.39 -2.20 15.74
C ASN A 173 0.42 -1.77 16.97
N PRO A 174 1.17 -0.66 16.93
CA PRO A 174 2.03 -0.25 18.04
C PRO A 174 1.24 0.10 19.31
N LYS A 175 -0.04 0.48 19.19
CA LYS A 175 -0.92 0.78 20.32
C LYS A 175 -1.60 -0.46 20.91
N SER A 176 -1.46 -1.62 20.28
CA SER A 176 -1.98 -2.88 20.83
C SER A 176 -1.15 -3.40 22.01
N LEU A 177 0.07 -2.89 22.18
CA LEU A 177 1.02 -3.29 23.22
C LEU A 177 1.44 -2.08 24.05
N PRO A 178 1.72 -2.26 25.35
CA PRO A 178 2.37 -1.21 26.13
C PRO A 178 3.79 -0.97 25.61
N ILE A 179 4.28 0.28 25.72
CA ILE A 179 5.59 0.70 25.19
C ILE A 179 6.74 -0.18 25.71
N LYS A 180 6.66 -0.62 26.97
CA LYS A 180 7.65 -1.52 27.59
C LYS A 180 7.73 -2.88 26.90
N GLU A 181 6.61 -3.42 26.44
CA GLU A 181 6.57 -4.70 25.69
C GLU A 181 6.87 -4.48 24.20
N LEU A 182 6.64 -3.27 23.69
CA LEU A 182 6.96 -2.92 22.31
C LEU A 182 8.49 -2.84 22.09
N TYR A 183 9.20 -2.08 22.93
CA TYR A 183 10.66 -1.87 22.79
C TYR A 183 11.51 -2.79 23.67
N GLY A 184 10.93 -3.32 24.73
CA GLY A 184 11.62 -4.09 25.76
C GLY A 184 11.90 -3.25 27.00
N VAL A 185 12.19 -3.94 28.10
CA VAL A 185 12.41 -3.33 29.41
C VAL A 185 13.62 -3.97 30.08
N LEU A 186 14.48 -3.11 30.64
CA LEU A 186 15.54 -3.52 31.54
C LEU A 186 15.01 -3.40 32.97
N ASP A 187 14.94 -4.50 33.69
CA ASP A 187 14.56 -4.48 35.10
C ASP A 187 15.67 -3.80 35.92
N PRO A 188 15.38 -2.69 36.63
CA PRO A 188 16.40 -1.96 37.38
C PRO A 188 17.01 -2.77 38.54
N ILE A 189 16.29 -3.76 39.07
CA ILE A 189 16.74 -4.56 40.21
C ILE A 189 17.54 -5.77 39.71
N THR A 190 16.93 -6.58 38.85
CA THR A 190 17.56 -7.83 38.40
C THR A 190 18.58 -7.62 37.28
N GLN A 191 18.59 -6.43 36.66
CA GLN A 191 19.36 -6.11 35.45
C GLN A 191 19.06 -7.08 34.29
N PHE A 192 17.92 -7.77 34.36
CA PHE A 192 17.47 -8.67 33.32
C PHE A 192 16.80 -7.88 32.19
N TRP A 193 17.16 -8.20 30.95
CA TRP A 193 16.57 -7.60 29.77
C TRP A 193 15.45 -8.48 29.23
N THR A 194 14.24 -7.93 29.21
CA THR A 194 13.11 -8.52 28.51
C THR A 194 13.01 -7.87 27.13
N GLU A 195 13.17 -8.68 26.08
CA GLU A 195 13.07 -8.20 24.70
C GLU A 195 11.64 -7.79 24.34
N GLY A 196 11.52 -6.66 23.64
CA GLY A 196 10.24 -6.19 23.10
C GLY A 196 9.94 -6.71 21.70
N VAL A 197 8.66 -6.69 21.34
CA VAL A 197 8.15 -7.22 20.06
C VAL A 197 8.77 -6.51 18.86
N LEU A 198 8.86 -5.17 18.88
CA LEU A 198 9.44 -4.41 17.78
C LEU A 198 10.94 -4.69 17.64
N SER A 199 11.65 -4.75 18.77
CA SER A 199 13.08 -5.03 18.83
C SER A 199 13.41 -6.42 18.26
N TYR A 200 12.57 -7.41 18.58
CA TYR A 200 12.65 -8.74 17.99
C TYR A 200 12.43 -8.72 16.48
N ILE A 201 11.36 -8.06 16.00
CA ILE A 201 11.06 -7.95 14.57
C ILE A 201 12.23 -7.30 13.82
N PHE A 202 12.79 -6.20 14.34
CA PHE A 202 13.95 -5.53 13.76
C PHE A 202 15.14 -6.47 13.57
N ARG A 203 15.43 -7.29 14.59
CA ARG A 203 16.49 -8.28 14.53
C ARG A 203 16.21 -9.34 13.47
N GLN A 204 14.98 -9.86 13.39
CA GLN A 204 14.60 -10.86 12.39
C GLN A 204 14.69 -10.31 10.97
N MET A 205 14.23 -9.07 10.74
CA MET A 205 14.30 -8.47 9.42
C MET A 205 15.73 -8.27 8.92
N ASN A 206 16.68 -8.04 9.82
CA ASN A 206 18.08 -7.84 9.48
C ASN A 206 18.77 -9.15 9.06
N ILE A 207 18.24 -10.32 9.43
CA ILE A 207 18.81 -11.61 9.08
C ILE A 207 18.40 -11.98 7.64
N PRO A 208 19.35 -12.07 6.69
CA PRO A 208 19.03 -12.56 5.35
C PRO A 208 18.72 -14.06 5.42
N GLY A 209 17.56 -14.49 4.94
CA GLY A 209 17.23 -15.92 4.87
C GLY A 209 16.32 -16.47 5.96
N SER A 210 15.83 -15.66 6.92
CA SER A 210 14.92 -16.09 7.99
C SER A 210 13.50 -16.45 7.53
N TYR A 211 13.33 -16.77 6.25
CA TYR A 211 12.05 -17.10 5.65
C TYR A 211 11.57 -18.43 6.20
N GLU A 212 10.71 -18.38 7.21
CA GLU A 212 9.89 -19.54 7.54
C GLU A 212 9.04 -19.86 6.30
N THR A 213 9.35 -20.96 5.63
CA THR A 213 8.42 -21.60 4.70
C THR A 213 7.18 -21.95 5.52
N THR A 214 6.12 -21.16 5.38
CA THR A 214 4.79 -21.45 5.93
C THR A 214 4.10 -22.62 5.23
N ASP A 215 4.88 -23.58 4.71
CA ASP A 215 4.45 -24.78 4.00
C ASP A 215 5.20 -26.00 4.54
N SER A 216 5.12 -26.24 5.85
CA SER A 216 5.30 -27.57 6.42
C SER A 216 4.91 -27.61 7.90
N GLN A 217 3.73 -28.19 8.14
CA GLN A 217 3.35 -28.94 9.35
C GLN A 217 3.31 -28.18 10.70
N ARG A 218 2.09 -27.97 11.20
CA ARG A 218 1.83 -27.88 12.65
C ARG A 218 2.34 -29.17 13.31
N PRO A 219 3.23 -29.12 14.32
CA PRO A 219 3.39 -30.23 15.24
C PRO A 219 2.35 -30.08 16.35
N SER A 220 1.47 -31.07 16.43
CA SER A 220 0.67 -31.39 17.61
C SER A 220 1.57 -31.89 18.74
N GLY A 221 1.34 -31.40 19.96
CA GLY A 221 1.62 -32.13 21.21
C GLY A 221 2.92 -31.77 21.95
N ASP A 222 2.72 -31.15 23.11
CA ASP A 222 3.39 -31.38 24.41
C ASP A 222 4.92 -31.51 24.49
N THR A 223 5.57 -30.59 25.22
CA THR A 223 6.36 -30.82 26.47
C THR A 223 6.95 -29.49 26.98
N ILE A 224 6.89 -29.25 28.30
CA ILE A 224 7.57 -28.18 29.08
C ILE A 224 8.44 -28.91 30.14
N PRO A 225 9.46 -28.33 30.82
CA PRO A 225 10.54 -27.38 30.50
C PRO A 225 11.96 -27.94 30.84
N GLY A 226 13.01 -27.26 30.36
CA GLY A 226 14.31 -27.22 31.07
C GLY A 226 15.53 -27.76 30.31
N THR A 227 16.12 -26.94 29.43
CA THR A 227 17.58 -26.89 29.21
C THR A 227 17.91 -25.60 28.44
N GLU A 228 18.97 -24.91 28.87
CA GLU A 228 19.44 -23.61 28.37
C GLU A 228 19.83 -23.62 26.88
N PRO A 229 19.79 -22.47 26.17
CA PRO A 229 20.27 -22.38 24.80
C PRO A 229 21.79 -22.10 24.78
N LEU A 230 22.58 -23.12 24.48
CA LEU A 230 23.97 -22.95 24.03
C LEU A 230 23.96 -22.70 22.51
N CYS A 231 24.28 -21.45 22.15
CA CYS A 231 24.60 -21.06 20.78
C CYS A 231 25.90 -21.73 20.33
N GLN A 232 25.90 -22.40 19.17
CA GLN A 232 27.05 -22.43 18.26
C GLN A 232 26.67 -23.02 16.89
N ASP A 233 26.59 -22.12 15.92
CA ASP A 233 27.26 -22.18 14.61
C ASP A 233 27.37 -23.56 13.92
N ASN A 234 26.50 -23.78 12.92
CA ASN A 234 26.85 -24.51 11.68
C ASN A 234 25.75 -24.43 10.58
N ARG A 235 25.12 -23.25 10.38
CA ARG A 235 24.18 -23.03 9.26
C ARG A 235 24.72 -22.13 8.15
N SER A 236 25.94 -21.62 8.28
CA SER A 236 26.57 -20.71 7.33
C SER A 236 27.15 -21.40 6.08
N SER A 237 27.40 -22.72 6.12
CA SER A 237 28.15 -23.41 5.05
C SER A 237 27.29 -24.00 3.93
N LEU A 238 25.97 -24.16 4.12
CA LEU A 238 25.08 -24.75 3.10
C LEU A 238 24.32 -23.72 2.24
N PHE A 239 24.34 -22.43 2.62
CA PHE A 239 23.66 -21.36 1.87
C PHE A 239 24.60 -20.50 1.02
N SER A 240 25.91 -20.71 1.10
CA SER A 240 26.91 -19.94 0.35
C SER A 240 26.93 -20.27 -1.15
N THR A 241 26.21 -21.30 -1.62
CA THR A 241 26.23 -21.77 -3.01
C THR A 241 24.94 -21.51 -3.79
N LEU A 242 23.95 -20.80 -3.22
CA LEU A 242 22.71 -20.37 -3.91
C LEU A 242 22.66 -18.85 -4.12
N SER A 243 23.83 -18.21 -4.20
CA SER A 243 23.99 -16.77 -4.36
C SER A 243 23.95 -16.31 -5.83
N GLU A 244 22.81 -16.50 -6.49
CA GLU A 244 22.48 -15.74 -7.70
C GLU A 244 21.25 -14.84 -7.42
N THR A 245 21.55 -13.64 -6.88
CA THR A 245 20.80 -12.38 -7.06
C THR A 245 19.28 -12.38 -6.77
N ARG A 246 18.81 -12.95 -5.65
CA ARG A 246 17.43 -12.64 -5.18
C ARG A 246 17.42 -11.31 -4.42
N GLN A 247 16.73 -10.31 -4.97
CA GLN A 247 16.51 -9.04 -4.26
C GLN A 247 15.60 -9.30 -3.06
N LEU A 248 16.08 -8.94 -1.86
CA LEU A 248 15.33 -9.07 -0.60
C LEU A 248 14.63 -7.75 -0.28
N ARG A 249 13.44 -7.82 0.33
CA ARG A 249 12.74 -6.64 0.85
C ARG A 249 11.84 -6.98 2.03
N ASN A 250 12.19 -6.49 3.22
CA ASN A 250 11.39 -6.74 4.42
C ASN A 250 10.63 -5.47 4.80
N TYR A 251 9.35 -5.60 5.10
CA TYR A 251 8.47 -4.50 5.48
C TYR A 251 7.97 -4.70 6.91
N ILE A 252 8.07 -3.67 7.76
CA ILE A 252 7.20 -3.54 8.94
C ILE A 252 6.06 -2.62 8.55
N VAL A 253 4.83 -3.07 8.76
CA VAL A 253 3.64 -2.25 8.55
C VAL A 253 3.06 -1.90 9.91
N LEU A 254 3.21 -0.64 10.29
CA LEU A 254 2.69 -0.09 11.53
C LEU A 254 1.28 0.46 11.27
N ASP A 255 0.26 -0.33 11.62
CA ASP A 255 -1.15 0.02 11.42
C ASP A 255 -1.75 0.59 12.71
N GLY A 256 -2.18 1.85 12.65
CA GLY A 256 -2.85 2.52 13.77
C GLY A 256 -2.38 3.95 13.96
N ASP A 257 -3.08 4.65 14.84
CA ASP A 257 -2.81 6.06 15.12
C ASP A 257 -1.41 6.28 15.69
N LEU A 258 -0.77 7.35 15.23
CA LEU A 258 0.48 7.82 15.79
C LEU A 258 0.26 8.46 17.16
N ASP A 259 1.26 8.33 18.01
CA ASP A 259 1.34 8.97 19.32
C ASP A 259 2.80 9.37 19.55
N GLU A 260 2.99 10.56 20.09
CA GLU A 260 4.30 11.17 20.31
C GLU A 260 5.19 10.29 21.21
N VAL A 261 4.61 9.62 22.22
CA VAL A 261 5.37 8.89 23.24
C VAL A 261 6.13 7.70 22.65
N TRP A 262 5.52 6.91 21.78
CA TRP A 262 6.23 5.78 21.17
C TRP A 262 7.05 6.20 19.96
N LEU A 263 6.69 7.29 19.27
CA LEU A 263 7.48 7.83 18.16
C LEU A 263 8.82 8.42 18.61
N GLU A 264 8.92 8.89 19.85
CA GLU A 264 10.16 9.44 20.40
C GLU A 264 11.32 8.44 20.29
N ASN A 265 11.07 7.17 20.64
CA ASN A 265 12.04 6.08 20.55
C ASN A 265 12.36 5.66 19.10
N MET A 266 11.55 6.09 18.12
CA MET A 266 11.75 5.79 16.70
C MET A 266 12.54 6.87 15.96
N ASN A 267 12.76 8.04 16.56
CA ASN A 267 13.36 9.18 15.84
C ASN A 267 14.70 8.85 15.17
N SER A 268 15.58 8.11 15.85
CA SER A 268 16.87 7.63 15.31
C SER A 268 16.70 6.53 14.25
N VAL A 269 15.60 5.79 14.29
CA VAL A 269 15.28 4.84 13.23
C VAL A 269 14.81 5.58 11.98
N LEU A 270 14.02 6.64 12.14
CA LEU A 270 13.40 7.37 11.04
C LEU A 270 14.37 8.28 10.28
N ASP A 271 15.47 8.70 10.92
CA ASP A 271 16.49 9.53 10.28
C ASP A 271 17.51 8.72 9.45
N GLU A 272 18.56 9.40 8.96
CA GLU A 272 19.60 8.80 8.13
C GLU A 272 20.43 7.72 8.87
N SER A 273 20.42 7.71 10.20
CA SER A 273 21.18 6.75 11.02
C SER A 273 20.55 5.37 11.08
N LYS A 274 19.24 5.25 10.78
CA LYS A 274 18.50 3.98 10.71
C LYS A 274 18.68 3.08 11.93
N THR A 275 18.93 3.68 13.10
CA THR A 275 19.35 2.95 14.29
C THR A 275 18.25 2.95 15.34
N LEU A 276 17.83 1.76 15.76
CA LEU A 276 16.94 1.57 16.90
C LEU A 276 17.75 1.54 18.18
N CYS A 277 17.52 2.53 19.05
CA CYS A 277 18.13 2.63 20.37
C CYS A 277 17.20 2.02 21.41
N LEU A 278 17.69 0.99 22.11
CA LEU A 278 16.92 0.26 23.13
C LEU A 278 17.26 0.76 24.54
N PRO A 279 16.32 0.64 25.51
CA PRO A 279 16.56 1.03 26.89
C PRO A 279 17.75 0.34 27.58
N ASN A 280 18.16 -0.85 27.14
CA ASN A 280 19.37 -1.53 27.63
C ASN A 280 20.69 -0.97 27.05
N GLY A 281 20.64 0.10 26.27
CA GLY A 281 21.79 0.66 25.55
C GLY A 281 22.12 -0.06 24.24
N GLY A 282 21.40 -1.12 23.91
CA GLY A 282 21.52 -1.84 22.63
C GLY A 282 21.17 -0.94 21.45
N ARG A 283 21.92 -1.09 20.35
CA ARG A 283 21.70 -0.35 19.11
C ARG A 283 21.61 -1.32 17.95
N THR A 284 20.51 -1.26 17.21
CA THR A 284 20.29 -2.11 16.03
C THR A 284 20.08 -1.24 14.81
N GLU A 285 21.01 -1.26 13.87
CA GLU A 285 20.89 -0.55 12.59
C GLU A 285 20.05 -1.37 11.61
N LEU A 286 19.10 -0.74 10.92
CA LEU A 286 18.30 -1.38 9.88
C LEU A 286 19.10 -1.54 8.58
N VAL A 287 19.13 -2.76 8.07
CA VAL A 287 19.78 -3.07 6.79
C VAL A 287 19.02 -2.47 5.61
N HIS A 288 19.71 -2.18 4.50
CA HIS A 288 19.15 -1.50 3.31
C HIS A 288 17.91 -2.14 2.68
N HIS A 289 17.68 -3.45 2.87
CA HIS A 289 16.48 -4.14 2.37
C HIS A 289 15.26 -3.98 3.28
N CYS A 290 15.41 -3.45 4.48
CA CYS A 290 14.32 -3.21 5.42
C CYS A 290 13.62 -1.88 5.12
N ARG A 291 12.29 -1.87 5.21
CA ARG A 291 11.43 -0.71 5.01
C ARG A 291 10.36 -0.66 6.10
N ILE A 292 10.01 0.55 6.53
CA ILE A 292 8.96 0.82 7.50
C ILE A 292 7.84 1.55 6.76
N LEU A 293 6.64 0.99 6.84
CA LEU A 293 5.42 1.59 6.34
C LEU A 293 4.52 1.93 7.52
N PHE A 294 4.05 3.16 7.58
CA PHE A 294 3.02 3.57 8.53
C PHE A 294 1.68 3.64 7.81
N GLU A 295 0.68 2.91 8.27
CA GLU A 295 -0.71 3.04 7.83
C GLU A 295 -1.49 3.84 8.88
N ILE A 296 -1.80 5.10 8.58
CA ILE A 296 -2.33 6.04 9.58
C ILE A 296 -3.51 6.84 9.03
N PRO A 297 -4.47 7.26 9.85
CA PRO A 297 -5.59 8.06 9.37
C PRO A 297 -5.22 9.54 9.23
N HIS A 298 -4.49 10.10 10.20
CA HIS A 298 -4.16 11.53 10.28
C HIS A 298 -2.79 11.75 10.92
N LEU A 299 -2.22 12.95 10.71
CA LEU A 299 -0.90 13.36 11.21
C LEU A 299 -0.94 14.37 12.37
N HIS A 300 -2.11 14.61 12.97
CA HIS A 300 -2.32 15.74 13.89
C HIS A 300 -1.41 15.72 15.12
N HIS A 301 -1.02 14.55 15.62
CA HIS A 301 -0.21 14.40 16.83
C HIS A 301 1.28 14.21 16.54
N CYS A 302 1.73 14.50 15.32
CA CYS A 302 3.12 14.33 14.91
C CYS A 302 3.79 15.67 14.70
N SER A 303 5.00 15.84 15.26
CA SER A 303 5.78 17.05 15.03
C SER A 303 6.22 17.13 13.56
N PRO A 304 6.24 18.33 12.94
CA PRO A 304 6.71 18.51 11.56
C PRO A 304 8.13 17.96 11.34
N SER A 305 8.98 18.02 12.36
CA SER A 305 10.33 17.44 12.34
C SER A 305 10.32 15.93 12.16
N THR A 306 9.39 15.21 12.79
CA THR A 306 9.22 13.74 12.65
C THR A 306 8.70 13.41 11.26
N ILE A 307 7.66 14.12 10.83
CA ILE A 307 7.01 13.93 9.52
C ILE A 307 8.01 14.17 8.37
N SER A 308 8.92 15.14 8.52
CA SER A 308 9.89 15.50 7.48
C SER A 308 10.90 14.39 7.14
N ARG A 309 11.08 13.40 8.02
CA ARG A 309 12.02 12.28 7.87
C ARG A 309 11.47 11.15 7.02
N CYS A 310 10.15 11.07 6.90
CA CYS A 310 9.46 10.00 6.17
C CYS A 310 8.89 10.53 4.84
N GLY A 311 8.85 9.66 3.83
CA GLY A 311 8.02 9.92 2.66
C GLY A 311 6.55 9.91 3.06
N ILE A 312 5.70 10.76 2.47
CA ILE A 312 4.26 10.79 2.76
C ILE A 312 3.51 10.51 1.47
N VAL A 313 2.53 9.63 1.55
CA VAL A 313 1.59 9.32 0.47
C VAL A 313 0.18 9.50 0.99
N TYR A 314 -0.48 10.59 0.59
CA TYR A 314 -1.89 10.81 0.91
C TYR A 314 -2.78 9.94 0.02
N VAL A 315 -3.76 9.29 0.64
CA VAL A 315 -4.74 8.44 -0.01
C VAL A 315 -6.12 9.02 0.26
N ASP A 316 -6.70 9.65 -0.74
CA ASP A 316 -8.08 10.13 -0.66
C ASP A 316 -9.06 8.94 -0.72
N PRO A 317 -10.19 8.99 -0.01
CA PRO A 317 -11.20 7.94 -0.08
C PRO A 317 -11.82 7.79 -1.48
N SER A 318 -11.73 8.82 -2.32
CA SER A 318 -12.11 8.77 -3.73
C SER A 318 -11.16 7.93 -4.61
N THR A 319 -9.99 7.54 -4.09
CA THR A 319 -9.00 6.71 -4.81
C THR A 319 -9.50 5.28 -4.99
N LEU A 320 -10.10 4.66 -3.97
CA LEU A 320 -10.70 3.32 -4.07
C LEU A 320 -12.17 3.40 -4.44
N GLY A 321 -12.90 4.40 -3.94
CA GLY A 321 -14.33 4.56 -4.21
C GLY A 321 -15.18 3.37 -3.76
N ILE A 322 -16.48 3.46 -4.05
CA ILE A 322 -17.46 2.43 -3.68
C ILE A 322 -17.67 1.39 -4.78
N GLU A 323 -17.53 1.80 -6.03
CA GLU A 323 -17.85 0.99 -7.20
C GLU A 323 -16.89 -0.20 -7.39
N PRO A 324 -15.56 -0.06 -7.20
CA PRO A 324 -14.66 -1.20 -7.32
C PRO A 324 -14.87 -2.23 -6.21
N TYR A 325 -15.20 -1.77 -4.99
CA TYR A 325 -15.54 -2.68 -3.90
C TYR A 325 -16.79 -3.50 -4.25
N TRP A 326 -17.86 -2.83 -4.72
CA TRP A 326 -19.08 -3.50 -5.15
C TRP A 326 -18.85 -4.47 -6.31
N SER A 327 -18.11 -4.03 -7.33
CA SER A 327 -17.81 -4.84 -8.51
C SER A 327 -16.98 -6.07 -8.16
N ARG A 328 -15.97 -5.91 -7.29
CA ARG A 328 -15.20 -7.02 -6.71
C ARG A 328 -16.09 -7.95 -5.92
N TRP A 329 -16.94 -7.42 -5.02
CA TRP A 329 -17.87 -8.23 -4.22
C TRP A 329 -18.83 -9.05 -5.10
N LEU A 330 -19.42 -8.44 -6.14
CA LEU A 330 -20.25 -9.14 -7.12
C LEU A 330 -19.48 -10.25 -7.82
N SER A 331 -18.24 -9.99 -8.24
CA SER A 331 -17.41 -10.96 -8.96
C SER A 331 -16.96 -12.15 -8.10
N LEU A 332 -16.93 -12.00 -6.78
CA LEU A 332 -16.52 -13.03 -5.83
C LEU A 332 -17.71 -13.85 -5.32
N ASN A 333 -18.84 -13.20 -5.05
CA ASN A 333 -20.01 -13.83 -4.41
C ASN A 333 -21.07 -14.29 -5.43
N VAL A 334 -21.08 -13.73 -6.64
CA VAL A 334 -22.00 -14.12 -7.72
C VAL A 334 -21.19 -14.70 -8.88
N LYS A 335 -20.73 -15.94 -8.70
CA LYS A 335 -19.95 -16.65 -9.73
C LYS A 335 -20.85 -17.18 -10.85
N PRO A 336 -20.40 -17.10 -12.12
CA PRO A 336 -21.13 -17.59 -13.29
C PRO A 336 -21.10 -19.13 -13.44
N GLU A 337 -20.51 -19.86 -12.50
CA GLU A 337 -20.30 -21.31 -12.59
C GLU A 337 -21.62 -22.12 -12.75
N ASN A 338 -22.80 -21.52 -12.52
CA ASN A 338 -24.12 -22.18 -12.62
C ASN A 338 -25.07 -21.54 -13.67
N GLY A 339 -24.61 -21.23 -14.89
CA GLY A 339 -25.49 -20.95 -16.05
C GLY A 339 -25.89 -19.49 -16.30
N GLU A 340 -26.66 -19.27 -17.38
CA GLU A 340 -27.12 -17.95 -17.88
C GLU A 340 -27.95 -17.16 -16.84
N GLU A 341 -28.76 -17.85 -16.03
CA GLU A 341 -29.61 -17.25 -15.00
C GLU A 341 -28.81 -16.45 -13.96
N ARG A 342 -27.61 -16.93 -13.60
CA ARG A 342 -26.75 -16.23 -12.63
C ARG A 342 -26.12 -14.96 -13.21
N LEU A 343 -25.86 -14.94 -14.52
CA LEU A 343 -25.37 -13.75 -15.19
C LEU A 343 -26.46 -12.68 -15.27
N GLU A 344 -27.70 -13.08 -15.59
CA GLU A 344 -28.86 -12.19 -15.57
C GLU A 344 -29.11 -11.63 -14.17
N PHE A 345 -29.07 -12.49 -13.15
CA PHE A 345 -29.19 -12.08 -11.75
C PHE A 345 -28.12 -11.05 -11.35
N LYS A 346 -26.85 -11.31 -11.71
CA LYS A 346 -25.74 -10.37 -11.47
C LYS A 346 -25.99 -9.01 -12.13
N ASN A 347 -26.43 -9.00 -13.38
CA ASN A 347 -26.72 -7.77 -14.12
C ASN A 347 -27.89 -7.00 -13.49
N ARG A 348 -28.95 -7.71 -13.09
CA ARG A 348 -30.10 -7.11 -12.40
C ARG A 348 -29.71 -6.51 -11.06
N LEU A 349 -28.93 -7.24 -10.26
CA LEU A 349 -28.45 -6.76 -8.96
C LEU A 349 -27.54 -5.53 -9.11
N ASN A 350 -26.67 -5.51 -10.13
CA ASN A 350 -25.86 -4.34 -10.45
C ASN A 350 -26.72 -3.13 -10.84
N GLY A 351 -27.76 -3.33 -11.65
CA GLY A 351 -28.71 -2.27 -12.00
C GLY A 351 -29.45 -1.70 -10.80
N LEU A 352 -29.86 -2.55 -9.85
CA LEU A 352 -30.48 -2.12 -8.59
C LEU A 352 -29.50 -1.33 -7.72
N PHE A 353 -28.24 -1.78 -7.63
CA PHE A 353 -27.22 -1.08 -6.86
C PHE A 353 -27.01 0.35 -7.39
N VAL A 354 -26.76 0.50 -8.69
CA VAL A 354 -26.53 1.81 -9.31
C VAL A 354 -27.75 2.72 -9.14
N LYS A 355 -28.97 2.18 -9.28
CA LYS A 355 -30.22 2.95 -9.16
C LYS A 355 -30.50 3.41 -7.73
N TYR A 356 -30.36 2.53 -6.75
CA TYR A 356 -30.81 2.82 -5.38
C TYR A 356 -29.67 3.26 -4.47
N VAL A 357 -28.52 2.58 -4.49
CA VAL A 357 -27.44 2.81 -3.53
C VAL A 357 -26.77 4.17 -3.79
N SER A 358 -26.51 4.54 -5.04
CA SER A 358 -25.96 5.85 -5.38
C SER A 358 -26.89 7.00 -4.94
N SER A 359 -28.19 6.86 -5.17
CA SER A 359 -29.18 7.86 -4.72
C SER A 359 -29.26 7.93 -3.19
N CYS A 360 -29.25 6.80 -2.48
CA CYS A 360 -29.26 6.78 -1.02
C CYS A 360 -28.00 7.42 -0.44
N LEU A 361 -26.82 7.12 -0.98
CA LEU A 361 -25.56 7.72 -0.52
C LEU A 361 -25.50 9.23 -0.77
N SER A 362 -26.11 9.70 -1.87
CA SER A 362 -26.21 11.14 -2.15
C SER A 362 -26.93 11.91 -1.04
N LEU A 363 -27.86 11.27 -0.29
CA LEU A 363 -28.58 11.88 0.83
C LEU A 363 -27.64 12.25 1.99
N PHE A 364 -26.55 11.51 2.16
CA PHE A 364 -25.58 11.68 3.24
C PHE A 364 -24.40 12.56 2.83
N THR A 365 -24.16 12.76 1.53
CA THR A 365 -22.89 13.34 1.05
C THR A 365 -23.06 14.57 0.15
N HIS A 366 -24.08 14.61 -0.71
CA HIS A 366 -24.19 15.62 -1.79
C HIS A 366 -25.38 16.57 -1.62
N ARG A 367 -26.15 16.45 -0.53
CA ARG A 367 -27.23 17.39 -0.22
C ARG A 367 -26.70 18.70 0.35
N ARG A 368 -27.41 19.80 0.10
CA ARG A 368 -27.19 21.10 0.77
C ARG A 368 -27.18 20.98 2.30
N ILE A 369 -28.01 20.07 2.83
CA ILE A 369 -28.01 19.66 4.24
C ILE A 369 -27.95 18.13 4.23
N PRO A 370 -26.76 17.52 4.41
CA PRO A 370 -26.64 16.08 4.48
C PRO A 370 -27.31 15.53 5.73
N LEU A 371 -27.86 14.31 5.64
CA LEU A 371 -28.37 13.62 6.81
C LEU A 371 -27.22 13.34 7.79
N GLN A 372 -27.41 13.75 9.05
CA GLN A 372 -26.44 13.50 10.10
C GLN A 372 -26.67 12.11 10.70
N THR A 373 -25.59 11.35 10.86
CA THR A 373 -25.59 10.09 11.60
C THR A 373 -25.04 10.35 13.00
N VAL A 374 -25.66 9.75 14.02
CA VAL A 374 -25.17 9.85 15.41
C VAL A 374 -23.78 9.24 15.53
N ILE A 375 -23.56 8.13 14.83
CA ILE A 375 -22.25 7.48 14.70
C ILE A 375 -21.67 7.86 13.34
N PRO A 376 -20.45 8.43 13.26
CA PRO A 376 -19.80 8.72 12.00
C PRO A 376 -19.59 7.44 11.18
N MET A 377 -20.08 7.41 9.95
CA MET A 377 -19.91 6.27 9.04
C MET A 377 -19.39 6.73 7.68
N THR A 378 -18.43 6.00 7.13
CA THR A 378 -17.97 6.22 5.76
C THR A 378 -18.95 5.59 4.76
N PRO A 379 -19.08 6.13 3.53
CA PRO A 379 -19.90 5.52 2.47
C PRO A 379 -19.51 4.06 2.20
N LEU A 380 -18.21 3.74 2.25
CA LEU A 380 -17.75 2.38 2.06
C LEU A 380 -18.19 1.46 3.20
N ASN A 381 -18.14 1.91 4.46
CA ASN A 381 -18.64 1.12 5.60
C ASN A 381 -20.13 0.78 5.45
N MET A 382 -20.96 1.75 5.04
CA MET A 382 -22.39 1.51 4.77
C MET A 382 -22.59 0.43 3.69
N ILE A 383 -21.77 0.45 2.64
CA ILE A 383 -21.83 -0.56 1.57
C ILE A 383 -21.31 -1.91 2.03
N VAL A 384 -20.24 -1.96 2.84
CA VAL A 384 -19.71 -3.20 3.41
C VAL A 384 -20.80 -3.88 4.25
N GLN A 385 -21.53 -3.11 5.07
CA GLN A 385 -22.66 -3.61 5.84
C GLN A 385 -23.79 -4.13 4.94
N LEU A 386 -24.19 -3.35 3.91
CA LEU A 386 -25.18 -3.78 2.93
C LEU A 386 -24.75 -5.09 2.23
N CYS A 387 -23.51 -5.17 1.77
CA CYS A 387 -22.95 -6.35 1.11
C CYS A 387 -22.90 -7.56 2.05
N THR A 388 -22.66 -7.34 3.34
CA THR A 388 -22.68 -8.39 4.36
C THR A 388 -24.10 -8.93 4.54
N ILE A 389 -25.09 -8.05 4.66
CA ILE A 389 -26.52 -8.44 4.73
C ILE A 389 -26.93 -9.18 3.46
N LEU A 390 -26.59 -8.66 2.29
CA LEU A 390 -26.87 -9.30 1.01
C LEU A 390 -26.20 -10.68 0.92
N LYS A 391 -24.94 -10.82 1.36
CA LYS A 391 -24.24 -12.10 1.36
C LYS A 391 -25.00 -13.14 2.16
N TYR A 392 -25.41 -12.84 3.39
CA TYR A 392 -26.16 -13.79 4.21
C TYR A 392 -27.52 -14.16 3.62
N ASN A 393 -28.22 -13.20 3.00
CA ASN A 393 -29.49 -13.48 2.34
C ASN A 393 -29.31 -14.32 1.06
N LEU A 394 -28.24 -14.07 0.30
CA LEU A 394 -27.89 -14.86 -0.88
C LEU A 394 -27.46 -16.27 -0.47
N ASP A 395 -26.59 -16.41 0.53
CA ASP A 395 -26.15 -17.70 1.07
C ASP A 395 -27.33 -18.48 1.66
N GLY A 396 -28.30 -17.81 2.29
CA GLY A 396 -29.56 -18.41 2.72
C GLY A 396 -30.44 -18.86 1.54
N TYR A 397 -30.53 -18.06 0.48
CA TYR A 397 -31.28 -18.39 -0.74
C TYR A 397 -30.66 -19.59 -1.49
N TYR A 398 -29.33 -19.61 -1.62
CA TYR A 398 -28.59 -20.71 -2.24
C TYR A 398 -28.43 -21.93 -1.32
N GLY A 399 -28.40 -21.72 -0.01
CA GLY A 399 -28.42 -22.76 1.02
C GLY A 399 -29.77 -23.46 1.10
N LEU A 400 -30.87 -22.74 0.88
CA LEU A 400 -32.17 -23.37 0.61
C LEU A 400 -32.12 -24.17 -0.70
N PHE A 401 -31.52 -23.66 -1.79
CA PHE A 401 -31.38 -24.45 -3.02
C PHE A 401 -30.49 -25.70 -2.89
N SER A 402 -29.52 -25.73 -1.97
CA SER A 402 -28.73 -26.94 -1.67
C SER A 402 -29.40 -27.88 -0.66
N PHE A 403 -30.37 -27.39 0.13
CA PHE A 403 -31.17 -28.19 1.08
C PHE A 403 -32.51 -28.67 0.50
N VAL A 404 -33.01 -28.03 -0.55
CA VAL A 404 -34.35 -28.26 -1.13
C VAL A 404 -34.45 -29.40 -2.17
N PRO A 405 -33.40 -30.16 -2.56
CA PRO A 405 -33.63 -31.43 -3.28
C PRO A 405 -34.22 -32.55 -2.39
N ARG A 406 -34.33 -32.38 -1.06
CA ARG A 406 -34.88 -33.43 -0.16
C ARG A 406 -36.25 -33.15 0.44
N LEU A 407 -36.77 -31.92 0.33
CA LEU A 407 -38.10 -31.58 0.85
C LEU A 407 -39.21 -31.61 -0.24
N PHE A 408 -38.87 -31.52 -1.53
CA PHE A 408 -39.86 -31.66 -2.61
C PHE A 408 -40.30 -33.11 -2.89
N ASN A 409 -39.59 -34.12 -2.37
CA ASN A 409 -39.99 -35.53 -2.51
C ASN A 409 -40.98 -36.01 -1.43
N TYR A 410 -41.26 -35.22 -0.39
CA TYR A 410 -42.23 -35.58 0.65
C TYR A 410 -43.64 -35.00 0.40
N ALA A 411 -43.78 -34.03 -0.51
CA ALA A 411 -45.07 -33.43 -0.86
C ALA A 411 -45.83 -34.15 -2.00
N GLN A 412 -45.27 -35.21 -2.59
CA GLN A 412 -45.92 -36.03 -3.63
C GLN A 412 -46.50 -37.37 -3.12
N TYR A 413 -46.43 -37.67 -1.81
CA TYR A 413 -47.00 -38.91 -1.24
C TYR A 413 -48.17 -38.70 -0.27
N SER A 414 -48.82 -37.53 -0.28
CA SER A 414 -49.98 -37.23 0.59
C SER A 414 -51.31 -37.03 -0.18
N SER A 415 -51.41 -37.53 -1.41
CA SER A 415 -52.66 -37.52 -2.18
C SER A 415 -53.12 -38.91 -2.64
N THR A 416 -52.66 -39.97 -1.97
CA THR A 416 -53.22 -41.32 -2.13
C THR A 416 -53.00 -42.12 -0.84
N ILE A 417 -53.94 -41.97 0.10
CA ILE A 417 -54.61 -42.96 0.95
C ILE A 417 -55.58 -42.21 1.86
#